data_AF-A0A9E6W0J4-F1
#
_entry.id   AF-A0A9E6W0J4-F1
#
_cell.length_a   1.000
_cell.length_b   1.000
_cell.length_c   1.000
_cell.angle_alpha   90.00
_cell.angle_beta   90.00
_cell.angle_gamma   90.00
#
_symmetry.space_group_name_H-M   'P 1'
#
loop_
_entity.id
_entity.type
_entity.pdbx_description
1 polymer ?
#
loop_
_entity_poly.entity_id
_entity_poly.type
_entity_poly.pdbx_seq_one_letter_code
_entity_poly.pdbx_strand_id
1 'polypeptide(L)'
;MLENIRKIDGIESVGDGEERPDYFVQKDGLTFAGTHLIVDLWDGDGFNDANLIEKTLRRAIEVAGATLLHFHIHAFEPDGLSGVAVLAESHISFHSWPERGYMALDIFMCGRTDPYKAIPVLKEAFKPGTLQLNEIKRGIVS
;
A
#
# COMPACT_ATOMS: atom_id res chain seq x y z
N MET A 1 -47.84 -0.92 -52.65
CA MET A 1 -47.07 -2.11 -52.23
C MET A 1 -45.82 -1.58 -51.54
N LEU A 2 -45.65 -1.65 -50.21
CA LEU A 2 -45.78 -2.84 -49.34
C LEU A 2 -44.94 -3.98 -49.96
N GLU A 3 -43.85 -4.53 -49.42
CA GLU A 3 -43.36 -4.67 -48.03
C GLU A 3 -41.84 -5.13 -48.11
N ASN A 4 -41.01 -5.37 -47.07
CA ASN A 4 -41.20 -5.53 -45.63
C ASN A 4 -39.89 -5.35 -44.78
N ILE A 5 -40.05 -5.11 -43.46
CA ILE A 5 -39.36 -5.71 -42.27
C ILE A 5 -37.85 -6.11 -42.40
N ARG A 6 -36.88 -5.67 -41.56
CA ARG A 6 -36.88 -5.49 -40.09
C ARG A 6 -36.18 -4.21 -39.62
N LYS A 7 -36.84 -3.40 -38.79
CA LYS A 7 -36.15 -2.71 -37.68
C LYS A 7 -36.03 -3.70 -36.52
N ILE A 8 -34.90 -3.67 -35.83
CA ILE A 8 -34.74 -4.29 -34.52
C ILE A 8 -34.61 -3.11 -33.55
N ASP A 9 -35.69 -2.81 -32.85
CA ASP A 9 -35.65 -1.85 -31.75
C ASP A 9 -34.92 -2.54 -30.57
N GLY A 10 -33.85 -1.93 -30.05
CA GLY A 10 -33.05 -2.56 -28.99
C GLY A 10 -31.56 -2.27 -28.97
N ILE A 11 -31.12 -1.06 -29.35
CA ILE A 11 -29.86 -0.50 -28.84
C ILE A 11 -30.18 0.90 -28.35
N GLU A 12 -30.65 0.98 -27.10
CA GLU A 12 -30.46 2.19 -26.33
C GLU A 12 -28.95 2.43 -26.23
N SER A 13 -28.51 3.65 -26.50
CA SER A 13 -27.15 4.06 -26.21
C SER A 13 -26.94 3.89 -24.70
N VAL A 14 -26.09 2.93 -24.30
CA VAL A 14 -25.67 2.76 -22.90
C VAL A 14 -24.75 3.92 -22.54
N GLY A 15 -25.37 5.07 -22.30
CA GLY A 15 -24.80 6.15 -21.53
C GLY A 15 -24.84 5.75 -20.07
N ASP A 16 -23.83 5.00 -19.65
CA ASP A 16 -23.31 5.14 -18.29
C ASP A 16 -21.79 5.03 -18.37
N GLY A 17 -21.19 6.17 -18.72
CA GLY A 17 -19.79 6.42 -18.41
C GLY A 17 -19.70 6.64 -16.91
N GLU A 18 -19.74 5.56 -16.13
CA GLU A 18 -19.16 5.59 -14.79
C GLU A 18 -17.72 6.08 -14.96
N GLU A 19 -17.46 7.34 -14.57
CA GLU A 19 -16.12 7.84 -14.35
C GLU A 19 -15.50 6.96 -13.27
N ARG A 20 -14.85 5.87 -13.69
CA ARG A 20 -13.98 5.09 -12.81
C ARG A 20 -13.00 6.11 -12.22
N PRO A 21 -13.02 6.34 -10.90
CA PRO A 21 -12.18 7.36 -10.32
C PRO A 21 -10.74 7.02 -10.69
N ASP A 22 -10.07 7.94 -11.39
CA ASP A 22 -8.68 7.76 -11.73
C ASP A 22 -7.87 7.90 -10.44
N TYR A 23 -7.38 6.78 -9.91
CA TYR A 23 -6.69 6.71 -8.62
C TYR A 23 -5.27 7.29 -8.67
N PHE A 24 -4.86 7.87 -9.81
CA PHE A 24 -3.60 8.59 -9.94
C PHE A 24 -3.59 9.84 -9.04
N VAL A 25 -2.49 9.99 -8.33
CA VAL A 25 -2.20 11.11 -7.44
C VAL A 25 -1.68 12.28 -8.28
N GLN A 26 -2.34 13.43 -8.16
CA GLN A 26 -1.80 14.70 -8.64
C GLN A 26 -1.16 15.46 -7.47
N LYS A 27 0.17 15.63 -7.51
CA LYS A 27 0.91 16.33 -6.45
C LYS A 27 2.17 17.00 -7.02
N ASP A 28 2.43 18.23 -6.59
CA ASP A 28 3.62 19.03 -6.95
C ASP A 28 3.85 19.16 -8.47
N GLY A 29 2.76 19.17 -9.25
CA GLY A 29 2.77 19.25 -10.72
C GLY A 29 2.89 17.90 -11.44
N LEU A 30 3.14 16.81 -10.71
CA LEU A 30 3.26 15.45 -11.24
C LEU A 30 1.94 14.68 -11.15
N THR A 31 1.71 13.78 -12.11
CA THR A 31 0.62 12.79 -12.08
C THR A 31 1.20 11.39 -12.03
N PHE A 32 0.91 10.61 -10.98
CA PHE A 32 1.50 9.28 -10.77
C PHE A 32 0.57 8.33 -10.01
N ALA A 33 0.64 7.02 -10.27
CA ALA A 33 -0.26 6.02 -9.69
C ALA A 33 -0.21 5.94 -8.14
N GLY A 34 0.97 6.08 -7.54
CA GLY A 34 1.11 6.10 -6.07
C GLY A 34 2.52 6.38 -5.56
N THR A 35 2.64 6.61 -4.25
CA THR A 35 3.93 6.82 -3.58
C THR A 35 4.38 5.54 -2.92
N HIS A 36 5.60 5.08 -3.23
CA HIS A 36 6.23 3.93 -2.59
C HIS A 36 7.39 4.40 -1.71
N LEU A 37 7.31 4.14 -0.40
CA LEU A 37 8.39 4.37 0.54
C LEU A 37 9.14 3.06 0.77
N ILE A 38 10.45 3.05 0.55
CA ILE A 38 11.36 1.99 0.96
C ILE A 38 11.99 2.43 2.27
N VAL A 39 11.77 1.67 3.34
CA VAL A 39 12.10 2.06 4.72
C VAL A 39 12.97 1.01 5.37
N ASP A 40 14.17 1.42 5.77
CA ASP A 40 15.13 0.56 6.48
C ASP A 40 15.19 1.00 7.94
N LEU A 41 14.86 0.09 8.85
CA LEU A 41 14.93 0.28 10.30
C LEU A 41 16.11 -0.50 10.88
N TRP A 42 16.96 0.19 11.64
CA TRP A 42 18.13 -0.38 12.30
C TRP A 42 18.11 -0.10 13.80
N ASP A 43 18.64 -1.05 14.57
CA ASP A 43 18.78 -0.99 16.03
C ASP A 43 17.45 -0.69 16.73
N GLY A 44 16.40 -1.46 16.39
CA GLY A 44 15.04 -1.30 16.91
C GLY A 44 14.55 -2.45 17.79
N ASP A 45 13.53 -2.16 18.60
CA ASP A 45 12.81 -3.11 19.44
C ASP A 45 11.85 -3.99 18.60
N GLY A 46 11.64 -5.23 19.03
CA GLY A 46 10.45 -6.01 18.64
C GLY A 46 10.42 -6.56 17.21
N PHE A 47 11.55 -6.59 16.49
CA PHE A 47 11.63 -7.13 15.12
C PHE A 47 11.33 -8.63 15.01
N ASN A 48 11.27 -9.38 16.11
CA ASN A 48 10.80 -10.78 16.15
C ASN A 48 9.43 -10.96 16.83
N ASP A 49 8.69 -9.88 17.11
CA ASP A 49 7.35 -9.94 17.70
C ASP A 49 6.27 -9.73 16.63
N ALA A 50 5.74 -10.84 16.13
CA ALA A 50 4.69 -10.84 15.11
C ALA A 50 3.41 -10.08 15.53
N ASN A 51 3.05 -10.10 16.82
CA ASN A 51 1.85 -9.41 17.32
C ASN A 51 2.08 -7.89 17.36
N LEU A 52 3.26 -7.46 17.81
CA LEU A 52 3.65 -6.05 17.77
C LEU A 52 3.69 -5.53 16.33
N ILE A 53 4.30 -6.28 15.40
CA ILE A 53 4.41 -5.89 14.00
C ILE A 53 3.02 -5.81 13.35
N GLU A 54 2.17 -6.83 13.51
CA GLU A 54 0.81 -6.81 12.96
C GLU A 54 0.00 -5.62 13.48
N LYS A 55 0.01 -5.39 14.80
CA LYS A 55 -0.66 -4.25 15.43
C LYS A 55 -0.13 -2.91 14.90
N THR A 56 1.18 -2.78 14.74
CA THR A 56 1.85 -1.56 14.26
C THR A 56 1.51 -1.28 12.80
N LEU A 57 1.55 -2.29 11.93
CA LEU A 57 1.24 -2.12 10.51
C LEU A 57 -0.26 -1.88 10.30
N ARG A 58 -1.16 -2.54 11.05
CA ARG A 58 -2.60 -2.20 11.04
C ARG A 58 -2.87 -0.74 11.43
N ARG A 59 -2.20 -0.25 12.49
CA ARG A 59 -2.25 1.15 12.92
C ARG A 59 -1.70 2.10 11.85
N ALA A 60 -0.60 1.74 11.18
CA ALA A 60 -0.01 2.54 10.11
C ALA A 60 -0.96 2.66 8.90
N ILE A 61 -1.63 1.56 8.52
CA ILE A 61 -2.64 1.51 7.45
C ILE A 61 -3.84 2.40 7.78
N GLU A 62 -4.36 2.30 9.01
CA GLU A 62 -5.46 3.12 9.52
C GLU A 62 -5.15 4.63 9.42
N VAL A 63 -4.02 5.09 9.97
CA VAL A 63 -3.68 6.53 9.95
C VAL A 63 -3.35 7.05 8.56
N ALA A 64 -2.82 6.21 7.68
CA ALA A 64 -2.58 6.52 6.28
C ALA A 64 -3.86 6.60 5.43
N GLY A 65 -5.02 6.18 5.97
CA GLY A 65 -6.31 6.17 5.29
C GLY A 65 -6.44 5.06 4.24
N ALA A 66 -5.66 3.98 4.36
CA ALA A 66 -5.68 2.86 3.43
C ALA A 66 -6.61 1.74 3.91
N THR A 67 -7.23 1.02 2.97
CA THR A 67 -8.11 -0.13 3.26
C THR A 67 -7.32 -1.43 3.22
N LEU A 68 -7.26 -2.13 4.36
CA LEU A 68 -6.68 -3.47 4.47
C LEU A 68 -7.66 -4.54 3.94
N LEU A 69 -7.19 -5.40 3.04
CA LEU A 69 -7.92 -6.59 2.58
C LEU A 69 -7.47 -7.84 3.33
N HIS A 70 -6.17 -8.13 3.32
CA HIS A 70 -5.57 -9.34 3.90
C HIS A 70 -4.25 -9.02 4.59
N PHE A 71 -3.93 -9.76 5.64
CA PHE A 71 -2.68 -9.62 6.39
C PHE A 71 -2.10 -11.01 6.66
N HIS A 72 -0.83 -11.22 6.32
CA HIS A 72 -0.14 -12.49 6.51
C HIS A 72 1.25 -12.27 7.08
N ILE A 73 1.65 -13.09 8.05
CA ILE A 73 3.02 -13.21 8.56
C ILE A 73 3.45 -14.67 8.44
N HIS A 74 4.71 -14.88 8.05
CA HIS A 74 5.43 -16.14 8.16
C HIS A 74 6.63 -15.94 9.10
N ALA A 75 6.81 -16.88 10.03
CA ALA A 75 7.97 -16.93 10.92
C ALA A 75 8.96 -17.98 10.42
N PHE A 76 10.24 -17.62 10.43
CA PHE A 76 11.35 -18.49 10.08
C PHE A 76 12.04 -19.05 11.34
N GLU A 77 12.83 -20.09 11.15
CA GLU A 77 13.66 -20.72 12.18
C GLU A 77 15.14 -20.37 11.95
N PRO A 78 15.91 -20.00 12.99
CA PRO A 78 15.50 -19.91 14.42
C PRO A 78 14.76 -18.62 14.78
N ASP A 79 14.82 -17.60 13.93
CA ASP A 79 14.19 -16.30 14.10
C ASP A 79 13.97 -15.60 12.75
N GLY A 80 13.30 -14.44 12.81
CA GLY A 80 13.00 -13.63 11.63
C GLY A 80 11.58 -13.83 11.13
N LEU A 81 10.97 -12.72 10.72
CA LEU A 81 9.59 -12.64 10.27
C LEU A 81 9.54 -11.98 8.88
N SER A 82 8.67 -12.48 8.02
CA SER A 82 8.28 -11.78 6.79
C SER A 82 6.76 -11.69 6.71
N GLY A 83 6.23 -10.61 6.14
CA GLY A 83 4.79 -10.48 6.01
C GLY A 83 4.35 -9.46 4.98
N VAL A 84 3.07 -9.52 4.66
CA VAL A 84 2.43 -8.64 3.69
C VAL A 84 1.01 -8.28 4.16
N ALA A 85 0.71 -6.99 4.11
CA ALA A 85 -0.61 -6.42 4.18
C ALA A 85 -1.04 -6.06 2.74
N VAL A 86 -2.00 -6.82 2.19
CA VAL A 86 -2.61 -6.51 0.89
C VAL A 86 -3.63 -5.41 1.12
N LEU A 87 -3.41 -4.26 0.49
CA LEU A 87 -4.32 -3.11 0.53
C LEU A 87 -5.22 -3.13 -0.71
N ALA A 88 -6.28 -2.33 -0.70
CA ALA A 88 -7.24 -2.29 -1.82
C ALA A 88 -6.60 -2.09 -3.22
N GLU A 89 -5.47 -1.37 -3.29
CA GLU A 89 -4.83 -0.99 -4.56
C GLU A 89 -3.29 -1.11 -4.52
N SER A 90 -2.73 -1.68 -3.44
CA SER A 90 -1.30 -1.59 -3.12
C SER A 90 -0.91 -2.54 -1.96
N HIS A 91 0.20 -2.32 -1.27
CA HIS A 91 0.67 -3.21 -0.20
C HIS A 91 1.56 -2.50 0.82
N ILE A 92 1.63 -3.08 2.02
CA ILE A 92 2.83 -3.00 2.86
C ILE A 92 3.46 -4.39 2.90
N SER A 93 4.75 -4.52 2.61
CA SER A 93 5.52 -5.74 2.94
C SER A 93 6.64 -5.43 3.92
N PHE A 94 7.06 -6.43 4.67
CA PHE A 94 8.22 -6.33 5.55
C PHE A 94 9.01 -7.63 5.60
N HIS A 95 10.31 -7.49 5.87
CA HIS A 95 11.24 -8.58 6.17
C HIS A 95 12.12 -8.14 7.35
N SER A 96 12.36 -9.05 8.29
CA SER A 96 13.12 -8.75 9.52
C SER A 96 14.25 -9.75 9.75
N TRP A 97 15.36 -9.22 10.23
CA TRP A 97 16.59 -9.91 10.60
C TRP A 97 16.94 -9.50 12.04
N PRO A 98 16.30 -10.12 13.05
CA PRO A 98 16.51 -9.77 14.46
C PRO A 98 17.96 -9.93 14.90
N GLU A 99 18.68 -10.91 14.32
CA GLU A 99 20.09 -11.18 14.56
C GLU A 99 21.03 -10.06 14.09
N ARG A 100 20.50 -9.13 13.28
CA ARG A 100 21.18 -7.93 12.77
C ARG A 100 20.58 -6.63 13.31
N GLY A 101 19.55 -6.71 14.14
CA GLY A 101 18.77 -5.54 14.55
C GLY A 101 18.19 -4.79 13.35
N TYR A 102 17.71 -5.50 12.32
CA TYR A 102 17.29 -4.91 11.04
C TYR A 102 15.87 -5.30 10.64
N MET A 103 15.12 -4.34 10.06
CA MET A 103 13.85 -4.59 9.38
C MET A 103 13.73 -3.70 8.13
N ALA A 104 13.48 -4.34 6.99
CA ALA A 104 13.11 -3.68 5.74
C ALA A 104 11.59 -3.60 5.61
N LEU A 105 11.05 -2.48 5.15
CA LEU A 105 9.63 -2.31 4.83
C LEU A 105 9.43 -1.61 3.48
N ASP A 106 8.51 -2.14 2.68
CA ASP A 106 7.94 -1.52 1.49
C ASP A 106 6.57 -0.97 1.87
N ILE A 107 6.35 0.34 1.72
CA ILE A 107 5.06 0.99 2.02
C ILE A 107 4.56 1.67 0.74
N PHE A 108 3.83 0.92 -0.08
CA PHE A 108 3.25 1.43 -1.31
C PHE A 108 1.79 1.79 -1.08
N MET A 109 1.38 3.01 -1.42
CA MET A 109 -0.03 3.43 -1.37
C MET A 109 -0.41 4.39 -2.52
N CYS A 110 -1.69 4.34 -2.92
CA CYS A 110 -2.25 5.00 -4.11
C CYS A 110 -3.42 5.94 -3.74
N GLY A 111 -3.88 6.77 -4.69
CA GLY A 111 -5.06 7.63 -4.50
C GLY A 111 -4.95 8.60 -3.32
N ARG A 112 -5.99 8.66 -2.48
CA ARG A 112 -6.12 9.63 -1.36
C ARG A 112 -5.38 9.24 -0.08
N THR A 113 -4.51 8.24 -0.14
CA THR A 113 -3.73 7.75 1.01
C THR A 113 -2.49 8.61 1.28
N ASP A 114 -1.94 8.49 2.49
CA ASP A 114 -0.72 9.19 2.89
C ASP A 114 0.27 8.21 3.56
N PRO A 115 1.19 7.58 2.80
CA PRO A 115 2.10 6.58 3.34
C PRO A 115 3.11 7.16 4.33
N TYR A 116 3.38 8.47 4.33
CA TYR A 116 4.32 9.08 5.28
C TYR A 116 3.77 9.05 6.72
N LYS A 117 2.45 8.95 6.90
CA LYS A 117 1.83 8.76 8.23
C LYS A 117 2.16 7.42 8.87
N ALA A 118 2.64 6.44 8.11
CA ALA A 118 3.18 5.21 8.69
C ALA A 118 4.48 5.47 9.48
N ILE A 119 5.30 6.45 9.06
CA ILE A 119 6.66 6.63 9.60
C ILE A 119 6.67 7.00 11.10
N PRO A 120 5.82 7.92 11.61
CA PRO A 120 5.70 8.13 13.06
C PRO A 120 5.28 6.88 13.84
N VAL A 121 4.36 6.07 13.28
CA VAL A 121 3.87 4.83 13.93
C VAL A 121 4.99 3.79 14.04
N LEU A 122 5.79 3.62 12.98
CA LEU A 122 6.98 2.74 12.99
C LEU A 122 8.02 3.22 14.02
N LYS A 123 8.27 4.53 14.09
CA LYS A 123 9.21 5.12 15.06
C LYS A 123 8.75 4.95 16.51
N GLU A 124 7.45 5.11 16.78
CA GLU A 124 6.86 4.92 18.11
C GLU A 124 6.95 3.46 18.58
N ALA A 125 6.59 2.52 17.71
CA ALA A 125 6.52 1.10 18.04
C ALA A 125 7.91 0.44 18.16
N PHE A 126 8.79 0.69 17.19
CA PHE A 126 10.06 -0.02 17.06
C PHE A 126 11.27 0.76 17.58
N LYS A 127 11.13 2.06 17.86
CA LYS A 127 12.20 2.94 18.40
C LYS A 127 13.58 2.76 17.75
N PRO A 128 13.68 2.70 16.41
CA PRO A 128 14.93 2.36 15.73
C PRO A 128 16.01 3.42 16.00
N GLY A 129 17.23 2.97 16.30
CA GLY A 129 18.40 3.84 16.39
C GLY A 129 18.67 4.60 15.08
N THR A 130 18.41 3.97 13.92
CA THR A 130 18.43 4.65 12.61
C THR A 130 17.21 4.25 11.76
N LEU A 131 16.58 5.24 11.13
CA LEU A 131 15.57 5.04 10.08
C LEU A 131 16.07 5.70 8.79
N GLN A 132 16.22 4.92 7.73
CA GLN A 132 16.44 5.42 6.37
C GLN A 132 15.15 5.32 5.57
N LEU A 133 14.90 6.28 4.69
CA LEU A 133 13.69 6.35 3.87
C LEU A 133 14.07 6.82 2.48
N ASN A 134 13.76 5.99 1.49
CA ASN A 134 13.81 6.35 0.08
C ASN A 134 12.40 6.39 -0.48
N GLU A 135 12.14 7.32 -1.40
CA GLU A 135 10.83 7.54 -1.99
C GLU A 135 10.87 7.28 -3.50
N ILE A 136 9.86 6.58 -4.01
CA ILE A 136 9.68 6.29 -5.43
C ILE A 136 8.24 6.63 -5.81
N LYS A 137 8.07 7.57 -6.77
CA LYS A 137 6.77 7.76 -7.44
C LYS A 137 6.57 6.64 -8.45
N ARG A 138 5.47 5.90 -8.34
CA ARG A 138 5.16 4.75 -9.20
C ARG A 138 4.23 5.18 -10.32
N GLY A 139 4.57 4.82 -11.56
CA GLY A 139 3.74 5.09 -12.74
C GLY A 139 3.53 6.58 -13.01
N ILE A 140 4.61 7.35 -13.16
CA ILE A 140 4.55 8.77 -13.55
C ILE A 140 4.04 8.88 -14.99
N VAL A 141 3.12 9.83 -15.24
CA VAL A 141 2.49 10.09 -16.54
C VAL A 141 2.82 11.49 -17.06
N SER A 142 2.92 12.46 -16.15
CA SER A 142 3.32 13.86 -16.38
C SER A 142 4.00 14.43 -15.14
#